data_AF-A0A2V9V0B8-F1
#
_entry.id   AF-A0A2V9V0B8-F1
#
_cell.length_a   1.000
_cell.length_b   1.000
_cell.length_c   1.000
_cell.angle_alpha   90.00
_cell.angle_beta   90.00
_cell.angle_gamma   90.00
#
_symmetry.space_group_name_H-M   'P 1'
#
loop_
_entity.id
_entity.type
_entity.pdbx_description
1 polymer ?
#
loop_
_entity_poly.entity_id
_entity_poly.type
_entity_poly.pdbx_seq_one_letter_code
_entity_poly.pdbx_strand_id
1 'polypeptide(L)'
;MSSGTAAYFPRVPRWHELYKAALFETDRDKIPQRIAEAEKSIVARARELFATNTDNIEEDQALDDALYALRALQSCLGLQASAA
;
A
#
# COMPACT_ATOMS: atom_id res chain seq x y z
N MET A 1 -39.22 10.93 -0.65
CA MET A 1 -38.16 10.67 -1.65
C MET A 1 -37.16 11.80 -1.50
N SER A 2 -36.01 11.56 -0.87
CA SER A 2 -34.95 12.57 -0.74
C SER A 2 -33.64 11.88 -1.10
N SER A 3 -33.14 12.22 -2.29
CA SER A 3 -31.90 11.70 -2.84
C SER A 3 -30.73 12.31 -2.08
N GLY A 4 -30.12 11.53 -1.19
CA GLY A 4 -28.82 11.85 -0.60
C GLY A 4 -27.75 11.69 -1.66
N THR A 5 -27.15 12.80 -2.08
CA THR A 5 -25.95 12.84 -2.90
C THR A 5 -24.90 11.92 -2.29
N ALA A 6 -24.59 10.82 -2.97
CA ALA A 6 -23.40 10.02 -2.67
C ALA A 6 -22.21 10.93 -2.95
N ALA A 7 -21.72 11.61 -1.91
CA ALA A 7 -20.43 12.26 -1.94
C ALA A 7 -19.44 11.20 -2.46
N TYR A 8 -18.86 11.48 -3.61
CA TYR A 8 -17.76 10.71 -4.17
C TYR A 8 -16.56 10.97 -3.26
N PHE A 9 -16.59 10.38 -2.05
CA PHE A 9 -15.36 10.15 -1.32
C PHE A 9 -14.62 9.16 -2.22
N PRO A 10 -13.49 9.54 -2.83
CA PRO A 10 -12.64 8.51 -3.40
C PRO A 10 -12.41 7.55 -2.26
N ARG A 11 -12.95 6.33 -2.34
CA ARG A 11 -12.59 5.28 -1.41
C ARG A 11 -11.09 5.21 -1.58
N VAL A 12 -10.35 5.71 -0.58
CA VAL A 12 -8.91 5.57 -0.52
C VAL A 12 -8.72 4.07 -0.70
N PRO A 13 -8.05 3.60 -1.77
CA PRO A 13 -7.91 2.19 -2.00
C PRO A 13 -7.37 1.56 -0.73
N ARG A 14 -8.05 0.52 -0.24
CA ARG A 14 -7.61 -0.15 0.99
C ARG A 14 -6.19 -0.63 0.70
N TRP A 15 -5.21 -0.34 1.56
CA TRP A 15 -3.78 -0.60 1.30
C TRP A 15 -3.51 -2.01 0.72
N HIS A 16 -4.30 -3.00 1.15
CA HIS A 16 -4.33 -4.37 0.60
C HIS A 16 -4.55 -4.47 -0.92
N GLU A 17 -5.40 -3.63 -1.50
CA GLU A 17 -5.70 -3.62 -2.92
C GLU A 17 -4.51 -3.11 -3.73
N LEU A 18 -3.87 -2.02 -3.28
CA LEU A 18 -2.67 -1.48 -3.92
C LEU A 18 -1.49 -2.44 -3.74
N TYR A 19 -1.34 -3.04 -2.55
CA TYR A 19 -0.37 -4.09 -2.31
C TYR A 19 -0.51 -5.26 -3.28
N LYS A 20 -1.73 -5.82 -3.43
CA LYS A 20 -1.99 -6.88 -4.41
C LYS A 20 -1.75 -6.40 -5.84
N ALA A 21 -2.16 -5.18 -6.18
CA ALA A 21 -1.93 -4.61 -7.51
C ALA A 21 -0.43 -4.48 -7.83
N ALA A 22 0.43 -4.25 -6.82
CA ALA A 22 1.88 -4.26 -6.99
C ALA A 22 2.45 -5.67 -7.17
N LEU A 23 1.98 -6.65 -6.37
CA LEU A 23 2.45 -8.04 -6.46
C LEU A 23 2.07 -8.73 -7.79
N PHE A 24 0.91 -8.39 -8.33
CA PHE A 24 0.38 -9.01 -9.55
C PHE A 24 0.53 -8.13 -10.81
N GLU A 25 1.30 -7.04 -10.75
CA GLU A 25 1.61 -6.25 -11.93
C GLU A 25 2.59 -7.01 -12.83
N THR A 26 2.22 -7.18 -14.10
CA THR A 26 3.00 -7.91 -15.10
C THR A 26 3.75 -6.98 -16.05
N ASP A 27 3.28 -5.74 -16.17
CA ASP A 27 3.91 -4.72 -17.00
C ASP A 27 5.13 -4.12 -16.26
N ARG A 28 6.33 -4.49 -16.71
CA ARG A 28 7.60 -4.11 -16.07
C ARG A 28 7.78 -2.60 -15.93
N ASP A 29 7.19 -1.82 -16.82
CA ASP A 29 7.29 -0.35 -16.77
C ASP A 29 6.38 0.24 -15.69
N LYS A 30 5.32 -0.47 -15.31
CA LYS A 30 4.36 -0.06 -14.27
C LYS A 30 4.71 -0.58 -12.88
N ILE A 31 5.47 -1.66 -12.78
CA ILE A 31 5.83 -2.26 -11.48
C ILE A 31 6.42 -1.22 -10.51
N PRO A 32 7.41 -0.37 -10.89
CA PRO A 32 7.96 0.62 -9.97
C PRO A 32 6.91 1.58 -9.41
N GLN A 33 6.01 2.06 -10.29
CA GLN A 33 4.92 2.95 -9.89
C GLN A 33 3.95 2.25 -8.93
N ARG A 34 3.54 1.02 -9.23
CA ARG A 34 2.60 0.27 -8.40
C ARG A 34 3.16 -0.04 -7.01
N ILE A 35 4.45 -0.35 -6.94
CA ILE A 35 5.13 -0.52 -5.65
C ILE A 35 5.09 0.79 -4.85
N ALA A 36 5.44 1.92 -5.46
CA ALA A 36 5.41 3.22 -4.78
C ALA A 36 4.01 3.62 -4.29
N GLU A 37 2.97 3.34 -5.08
CA GLU A 37 1.57 3.56 -4.69
C GLU A 37 1.17 2.71 -3.49
N ALA A 38 1.57 1.43 -3.48
CA ALA A 38 1.32 0.52 -2.36
C ALA A 38 2.05 0.95 -1.09
N GLU A 39 3.36 1.24 -1.17
CA GLU A 39 4.17 1.73 -0.04
C GLU A 39 3.54 3.00 0.58
N LYS A 40 3.15 3.97 -0.25
CA LYS A 40 2.51 5.20 0.21
C LYS A 40 1.21 4.92 0.96
N SER A 41 0.39 4.01 0.46
CA SER A 41 -0.88 3.64 1.11
C SER A 41 -0.68 2.89 2.42
N ILE A 42 0.29 1.97 2.47
CA ILE A 42 0.64 1.22 3.68
C ILE A 42 1.16 2.17 4.77
N VAL A 43 2.07 3.09 4.43
CA VAL A 43 2.58 4.10 5.37
C VAL A 43 1.48 5.04 5.85
N ALA A 44 0.55 5.43 4.98
CA ALA A 44 -0.61 6.23 5.39
C ALA A 44 -1.46 5.47 6.42
N ARG A 45 -1.73 4.18 6.19
CA ARG A 45 -2.49 3.36 7.14
C ARG A 45 -1.78 3.20 8.48
N ALA A 46 -0.48 2.92 8.48
CA ALA A 46 0.31 2.81 9.71
C ALA A 46 0.21 4.08 10.56
N ARG A 47 0.24 5.27 9.92
CA ARG A 47 0.07 6.56 10.61
C ARG A 47 -1.33 6.72 11.21
N GLU A 48 -2.38 6.28 10.51
CA GLU A 48 -3.75 6.29 11.02
C GLU A 48 -3.90 5.38 12.25
N LEU A 49 -3.33 4.17 12.19
CA LEU A 49 -3.36 3.22 13.31
C LEU A 49 -2.65 3.80 14.53
N PHE A 50 -1.46 4.36 14.33
CA PHE A 50 -0.72 5.04 15.39
C PHE A 50 -1.52 6.20 16.02
N ALA A 51 -2.21 6.99 15.20
CA ALA A 51 -3.00 8.14 15.67
C ALA A 51 -4.27 7.75 16.44
N THR A 52 -4.86 6.59 16.13
CA THR A 52 -6.13 6.13 16.73
C THR A 52 -5.93 5.36 18.04
N ASN A 53 -4.68 5.05 18.43
CA ASN A 53 -4.30 4.40 19.69
C ASN A 53 -5.19 3.21 20.06
N THR A 54 -5.57 2.44 19.02
CA THR A 54 -6.42 1.25 19.11
C THR A 54 -5.52 0.03 18.93
N ASP A 55 -5.74 -1.02 19.72
CA ASP A 55 -5.02 -2.29 19.59
C ASP A 55 -5.34 -2.96 18.24
N ASN A 56 -4.53 -2.66 17.21
CA ASN A 56 -4.63 -3.23 15.86
C ASN A 56 -3.38 -4.07 15.53
N ILE A 57 -2.90 -4.83 16.51
CA ILE A 57 -1.63 -5.60 16.43
C ILE A 57 -1.58 -6.47 15.16
N GLU A 58 -2.69 -7.10 14.78
CA GLU A 58 -2.76 -7.92 13.55
C GLU A 58 -2.59 -7.09 12.27
N GLU A 59 -3.21 -5.89 12.22
CA GLU A 59 -3.07 -5.02 11.06
C GLU A 59 -1.68 -4.39 11.00
N ASP A 60 -1.09 -4.00 12.13
CA ASP A 60 0.29 -3.51 12.20
C ASP A 60 1.29 -4.53 11.65
N GLN A 61 1.20 -5.79 12.09
CA GLN A 61 2.06 -6.86 11.57
C GLN A 61 1.87 -7.05 10.05
N ALA A 62 0.63 -7.00 9.57
CA ALA A 62 0.33 -7.16 8.16
C ALA A 62 0.89 -6.00 7.30
N LEU A 63 0.93 -4.78 7.84
CA LEU A 63 1.54 -3.62 7.18
C LEU A 63 3.07 -3.77 7.09
N ASP A 64 3.71 -4.22 8.16
CA ASP A 64 5.16 -4.49 8.19
C ASP A 64 5.55 -5.60 7.21
N ASP A 65 4.81 -6.71 7.23
CA ASP A 65 5.01 -7.83 6.30
C ASP A 65 4.85 -7.37 4.83
N ALA A 66 3.87 -6.52 4.56
CA ALA A 66 3.63 -5.98 3.23
C ALA A 66 4.79 -5.06 2.76
N LEU A 67 5.30 -4.17 3.62
CA LEU A 67 6.47 -3.34 3.29
C LEU A 67 7.71 -4.19 3.02
N TYR A 68 7.94 -5.22 3.85
CA TYR A 68 9.04 -6.15 3.65
C TYR A 68 8.94 -6.89 2.31
N ALA A 69 7.76 -7.40 1.98
CA ALA A 69 7.51 -8.08 0.70
C ALA A 69 7.72 -7.15 -0.51
N LEU A 70 7.27 -5.89 -0.45
CA LEU A 70 7.50 -4.92 -1.52
C LEU A 70 8.99 -4.60 -1.70
N ARG A 71 9.75 -4.48 -0.60
CA ARG A 71 11.19 -4.27 -0.64
C ARG A 71 11.93 -5.46 -1.25
N ALA A 72 11.52 -6.67 -0.89
CA ALA A 72 12.05 -7.90 -1.49
C ALA A 72 11.75 -7.94 -3.00
N LEU A 73 10.52 -7.60 -3.41
CA LEU A 73 10.14 -7.51 -4.82
C LEU A 73 11.00 -6.49 -5.59
N GLN A 74 11.22 -5.28 -5.06
CA GLN A 74 12.11 -4.28 -5.66
C GLN A 74 13.54 -4.84 -5.86
N SER A 75 14.04 -5.55 -4.85
CA SER A 75 15.38 -6.16 -4.88
C SER A 75 15.47 -7.26 -5.93
N CYS A 76 14.48 -8.16 -5.99
CA CYS A 76 14.42 -9.24 -6.99
C CYS A 76 14.33 -8.71 -8.43
N LEU A 77 13.71 -7.56 -8.62
CA LEU A 77 13.57 -6.92 -9.93
C LEU A 77 14.75 -6.02 -10.30
N GLY A 78 15.73 -5.86 -9.41
CA GLY A 78 16.86 -4.94 -9.62
C GLY A 78 16.47 -3.47 -9.69
N LEU A 79 15.30 -3.11 -9.14
CA LEU A 79 14.77 -1.74 -9.16
C LEU A 79 15.41 -0.85 -8.09
N GLN A 80 16.07 -1.45 -7.11
CA GLN A 80 16.79 -0.72 -6.09
C GLN A 80 18.10 -0.22 -6.68
N ALA A 81 18.26 1.10 -6.75
CA ALA A 81 19.58 1.69 -6.99
C ALA A 81 20.53 1.13 -5.93
N SER A 82 21.66 0.55 -6.34
CA SER A 82 22.76 0.28 -5.43
C SER A 82 23.00 1.56 -4.62
N ALA A 83 22.87 1.47 -3.30
CA ALA A 83 23.44 2.48 -2.43
C ALA A 83 24.95 2.46 -2.70
N ALA A 84 25.41 3.44 -3.48
CA ALA A 84 26.82 3.74 -3.70
C ALA A 84 27.36 4.54 -2.52
#